data_AF-A0A0F8WLH2-F1
#
_entry.id   AF-A0A0F8WLH2-F1
#
_cell.length_a   1.000
_cell.length_b   1.000
_cell.length_c   1.000
_cell.angle_alpha   90.00
_cell.angle_beta   90.00
_cell.angle_gamma   90.00
#
_symmetry.space_group_name_H-M   'P 1'
#
loop_
_entity.id
_entity.type
_entity.pdbx_description
1 polymer ?
#
loop_
_entity_poly.entity_id
_entity_poly.type
_entity_poly.pdbx_seq_one_letter_code
_entity_poly.pdbx_strand_id
1 'polypeptide(L)' 'MVDKKRCGHCKFPLPIKEFTNNKRNADGLSSNCRVCAKDIQDERLRRKQDERKSGQSTAPISLR' A
#
# COMPACT_ATOMS: atom_id res chain seq x y z
N MET A 1 -19.28 -20.15 2.20
CA MET A 1 -19.55 -18.69 2.27
C MET A 1 -18.24 -17.98 1.98
N VAL A 2 -18.21 -16.99 1.09
CA VAL A 2 -16.98 -16.25 0.76
C VAL A 2 -17.02 -14.94 1.53
N ASP A 3 -16.16 -14.78 2.53
CA ASP A 3 -16.02 -13.52 3.23
C ASP A 3 -15.58 -12.44 2.25
N LYS A 4 -16.31 -11.33 2.25
CA LYS A 4 -16.01 -10.16 1.43
C LYS A 4 -15.64 -9.00 2.34
N LYS A 5 -14.61 -8.25 1.95
CA LYS A 5 -14.17 -7.03 2.61
C LYS A 5 -14.23 -5.88 1.61
N ARG A 6 -14.59 -4.70 2.08
CA ARG A 6 -14.59 -3.48 1.27
C ARG A 6 -13.19 -2.87 1.24
N CYS A 7 -12.67 -2.61 0.05
CA CYS A 7 -11.37 -1.95 -0.09
C CYS A 7 -11.48 -0.45 0.28
N GLY A 8 -10.54 0.07 1.08
CA GLY A 8 -10.50 1.49 1.44
C GLY A 8 -10.23 2.43 0.26
N HIS A 9 -9.42 1.98 -0.71
CA HIS A 9 -9.05 2.76 -1.90
C HIS A 9 -10.15 2.79 -2.97
N CYS A 10 -10.44 1.64 -3.60
CA CYS A 10 -11.44 1.57 -4.68
C CYS A 10 -12.90 1.45 -4.18
N LYS A 11 -13.13 1.27 -2.88
CA LYS A 11 -14.46 1.19 -2.24
C LYS A 11 -15.35 0.04 -2.71
N PHE A 12 -14.83 -0.91 -3.48
CA PHE A 12 -15.54 -2.10 -3.93
C PHE A 12 -15.51 -3.25 -2.91
N PRO A 13 -16.61 -4.02 -2.78
CA PRO A 13 -16.63 -5.25 -2.00
C PRO A 13 -15.93 -6.37 -2.78
N LEU A 14 -14.79 -6.83 -2.27
CA LEU A 14 -13.98 -7.87 -2.89
C LEU A 14 -13.86 -9.08 -1.95
N PRO A 15 -13.65 -10.29 -2.48
CA PRO A 15 -13.34 -11.46 -1.64
C PRO A 15 -12.11 -11.23 -0.77
N ILE A 16 -12.04 -11.80 0.44
CA ILE A 16 -10.85 -11.72 1.31
C ILE A 16 -9.55 -12.19 0.61
N LYS A 17 -9.66 -13.09 -0.38
CA LYS A 17 -8.55 -13.56 -1.21
C LYS A 17 -7.90 -12.46 -2.07
N GLU A 18 -8.64 -11.38 -2.34
CA GLU A 18 -8.14 -10.20 -3.03
C GLU A 18 -7.39 -9.25 -2.09
N PHE A 19 -7.33 -9.53 -0.79
CA PHE A 19 -6.58 -8.75 0.19
C PHE A 19 -5.30 -9.50 0.57
N THR A 20 -4.20 -8.76 0.76
CA THR A 20 -2.95 -9.35 1.22
C THR A 20 -2.95 -9.54 2.73
N ASN A 21 -2.24 -10.55 3.21
CA ASN A 21 -2.10 -10.81 4.64
C ASN A 21 -1.24 -9.70 5.28
N ASN A 22 -1.82 -9.02 6.27
CA ASN A 22 -1.14 -8.01 7.07
C ASN A 22 -1.46 -8.25 8.56
N LYS A 23 -0.54 -8.95 9.24
CA LYS A 23 -0.67 -9.28 10.67
C LYS A 23 -0.70 -8.06 11.60
N ARG A 24 -0.38 -6.86 11.08
CA ARG A 24 -0.46 -5.61 11.84
C ARG A 24 -1.89 -5.10 12.00
N ASN A 25 -2.81 -5.56 11.15
CA ASN A 25 -4.22 -5.18 11.21
C ASN A 25 -4.99 -6.17 12.09
N ALA A 26 -6.06 -5.70 12.73
CA ALA A 26 -6.85 -6.51 13.68
C ALA A 26 -7.45 -7.78 13.04
N ASP A 27 -7.76 -7.70 11.75
CA ASP A 27 -8.31 -8.78 10.94
C ASP A 27 -7.24 -9.59 10.17
N GLY A 28 -5.96 -9.26 10.34
CA GLY A 28 -4.86 -9.94 9.67
C GLY A 28 -4.79 -9.70 8.16
N LEU A 29 -5.61 -8.81 7.61
CA LEU A 29 -5.70 -8.48 6.18
C LEU A 29 -5.44 -7.00 5.94
N SER A 30 -4.91 -6.67 4.77
CA SER A 30 -4.70 -5.28 4.34
C SER A 30 -6.02 -4.51 4.26
N SER A 31 -5.96 -3.20 4.49
CA SER A 31 -7.11 -2.30 4.33
C SER A 31 -7.51 -2.09 2.86
N ASN A 32 -6.57 -2.35 1.95
CA ASN A 32 -6.75 -2.20 0.51
C ASN A 32 -6.60 -3.57 -0.19
N CYS A 33 -7.28 -3.73 -1.32
CA CYS A 33 -7.08 -4.92 -2.15
C CYS A 33 -5.67 -4.95 -2.75
N ARG A 34 -5.23 -6.14 -3.17
CA ARG A 34 -3.91 -6.40 -3.75
C ARG A 34 -3.59 -5.51 -4.95
N VAL A 35 -4.61 -5.16 -5.74
CA VAL A 35 -4.48 -4.28 -6.91
C VAL A 35 -4.09 -2.88 -6.45
N CYS A 36 -4.92 -2.25 -5.62
CA CYS A 36 -4.62 -0.90 -5.11
C CYS A 36 -3.35 -0.87 -4.26
N ALA A 37 -3.05 -1.95 -3.51
CA ALA A 37 -1.81 -2.06 -2.76
C ALA A 37 -0.59 -2.07 -3.69
N LYS A 38 -0.67 -2.77 -4.82
CA LYS A 38 0.37 -2.80 -5.85
C LYS A 38 0.52 -1.43 -6.51
N ASP A 39 -0.57 -0.77 -6.89
CA ASP A 39 -0.53 0.55 -7.50
C ASP A 39 0.19 1.58 -6.60
N ILE A 40 -0.18 1.61 -5.32
CA ILE A 40 0.47 2.48 -4.32
C ILE A 40 1.95 2.11 -4.15
N GLN A 41 2.29 0.82 -4.17
CA GLN A 41 3.67 0.37 -4.04
C GLN A 41 4.50 0.78 -5.26
N ASP A 42 3.97 0.59 -6.47
CA ASP A 42 4.60 0.95 -7.73
C ASP A 42 4.82 2.47 -7.79
N GLU A 43 3.84 3.28 -7.39
CA GLU A 43 3.98 4.73 -7.29
C GLU A 43 5.09 5.12 -6.30
N ARG A 44 5.13 4.51 -5.11
CA ARG A 44 6.19 4.76 -4.12
C ARG A 44 7.57 4.37 -4.64
N LEU A 45 7.68 3.26 -5.38
CA LEU A 45 8.94 2.80 -5.96
C LEU A 45 9.40 3.73 -7.08
N ARG A 46 8.47 4.17 -7.95
CA ARG A 46 8.75 5.18 -8.98
C ARG A 46 9.25 6.47 -8.36
N ARG A 47 8.54 7.00 -7.35
CA ARG A 47 8.96 8.21 -6.63
C ARG A 47 10.37 8.07 -6.06
N LYS A 48 10.68 6.93 -5.42
CA LYS A 48 12.03 6.64 -4.91
C LYS A 48 13.07 6.52 -6.01
N GLN A 49 12.73 5.95 -7.16
CA GLN A 49 13.65 5.87 -8.30
C GLN A 49 13.93 7.25 -8.88
N ASP A 50 12.92 8.10 -8.99
CA ASP A 50 13.05 9.47 -9.46
C ASP A 50 13.89 10.30 -8.47
N GLU A 51 13.66 10.16 -7.15
CA GLU A 51 14.51 10.74 -6.09
C GLU A 51 15.97 10.27 -6.19
N ARG A 52 16.20 8.96 -6.44
CA ARG A 52 17.54 8.39 -6.63
C ARG A 52 18.23 8.92 -7.89
N LYS A 53 17.48 9.10 -8.99
CA LYS A 53 18.00 9.66 -10.25
C LYS A 53 18.25 11.15 -10.15
N SER A 54 17.43 11.88 -9.40
CA SER A 54 17.57 13.34 -9.23
C SER A 54 18.59 13.74 -8.15
N GLY A 55 19.14 12.78 -7.40
CA GLY A 55 20.14 13.04 -6.36
C GLY A 55 19.60 13.81 -5.15
N GLN A 56 18.28 13.96 -5.02
CA GLN A 56 17.66 14.65 -3.89
C GLN A 56 17.36 13.66 -2.77
N SER A 57 18.30 13.53 -1.84
CA SER A 57 18.11 12.88 -0.56
C SER A 57 17.03 13.60 0.26
N THR A 58 15.77 13.17 0.17
CA THR A 58 14.72 13.57 1.12
C THR A 58 14.88 12.79 2.43
N ALA A 59 16.05 12.87 3.06
CA ALA A 59 16.12 12.63 4.49
C ALA A 59 15.56 13.89 5.15
N PRO A 60 14.60 13.81 6.09
CA PRO A 60 14.32 14.96 6.91
C PRO A 60 15.64 15.32 7.61
N ILE A 61 16.11 16.54 7.36
CA ILE A 61 17.18 17.13 8.15
C ILE A 61 16.66 17.14 9.59
N SER A 62 17.05 16.15 10.39
CA SER A 62 16.97 16.26 11.84
C SER A 62 18.05 17.25 12.24
N LEU A 63 17.67 18.52 12.25
CA LEU A 63 18.48 19.60 12.81
C LEU A 63 18.49 19.40 14.34
N ARG A 64 19.61 18.92 14.88
CA ARG A 64 20.00 19.19 16.26
C ARG A 64 21.50 18.98 16.46
#